data_AF-A0A7V8YRV1-F1
#
_entry.id   AF-A0A7V8YRV1-F1
#
_cell.length_a   1.000
_cell.length_b   1.000
_cell.length_c   1.000
_cell.angle_alpha   90.00
_cell.angle_beta   90.00
_cell.angle_gamma   90.00
#
_symmetry.space_group_name_H-M   'P 1'
#
loop_
_entity.id
_entity.type
_entity.pdbx_description
1 polymer ?
#
loop_
_entity_poly.entity_id
_entity_poly.type
_entity_poly.pdbx_seq_one_letter_code
_entity_poly.pdbx_strand_id
1 'polypeptide(L)'
;MLDVRPLEYGDRAWLERVLREETAGPMIVSRGHLHDGLELPGLVASHEGERAGALLHRVGGDELEIVFIATTVRAVGAGAALLAAAVELAARERCRRAWLVTTNDNINAIGFYQRHGWDLVAFHRDAVTESRRLKPAIPATGNDGIPVRHELEFEHLL
;
A
#
# COMPACT_ATOMS: atom_id res chain seq x y z
N MET A 1 -7.24 -21.85 3.82
CA MET A 1 -7.59 -20.90 4.90
C MET A 1 -6.79 -19.62 4.72
N LEU A 2 -7.45 -18.45 4.83
CA LEU A 2 -6.80 -17.14 4.76
C LEU A 2 -6.54 -16.63 6.19
N ASP A 3 -5.33 -16.13 6.43
CA ASP A 3 -4.89 -15.60 7.73
C ASP A 3 -4.08 -14.31 7.53
N VAL A 4 -4.11 -13.40 8.50
CA VAL A 4 -3.32 -12.16 8.49
C VAL A 4 -2.60 -12.03 9.82
N ARG A 5 -1.29 -11.83 9.77
CA ARG A 5 -0.43 -11.68 10.95
C ARG A 5 0.56 -10.52 10.78
N PRO A 6 1.17 -10.03 11.87
CA PRO A 6 2.29 -9.10 11.78
C PRO A 6 3.42 -9.65 10.91
N LEU A 7 4.09 -8.75 10.18
CA LEU A 7 5.31 -9.03 9.45
C LEU A 7 6.44 -9.34 10.42
N GLU A 8 7.18 -10.43 10.15
CA GLU A 8 8.24 -10.92 11.02
C GLU A 8 9.59 -10.99 10.28
N TYR A 9 10.68 -11.17 11.03
CA TYR A 9 12.03 -11.27 10.46
C TYR A 9 12.15 -12.35 9.37
N GLY A 10 11.46 -13.48 9.53
CA GLY A 10 11.43 -14.58 8.55
C GLY A 10 10.79 -14.21 7.21
N ASP A 11 10.07 -13.09 7.12
CA ASP A 11 9.44 -12.60 5.89
C ASP A 11 10.34 -11.66 5.09
N ARG A 12 11.44 -11.14 5.67
CA ARG A 12 12.22 -10.04 5.09
C ARG A 12 12.72 -10.32 3.67
N ALA A 13 13.28 -11.51 3.43
CA ALA A 13 13.77 -11.89 2.10
C ALA A 13 12.64 -11.98 1.06
N TRP A 14 11.46 -12.45 1.48
CA TRP A 14 10.27 -12.51 0.64
C TRP A 14 9.73 -11.10 0.36
N LEU A 15 9.61 -10.25 1.39
CA LEU A 15 9.16 -8.86 1.28
C LEU A 15 10.06 -8.07 0.33
N GLU A 16 11.37 -8.20 0.47
CA GLU A 16 12.33 -7.49 -0.38
C GLU A 16 12.16 -7.84 -1.87
N ARG A 17 11.85 -9.10 -2.18
CA ARG A 17 11.52 -9.53 -3.54
C ARG A 17 10.21 -8.90 -4.02
N VAL A 18 9.16 -8.90 -3.18
CA VAL A 18 7.86 -8.27 -3.50
C VAL A 18 8.05 -6.77 -3.76
N LEU A 19 8.80 -6.06 -2.92
CA LEU A 19 9.06 -4.62 -3.11
C LEU A 19 9.81 -4.32 -4.41
N ARG A 20 10.79 -5.15 -4.77
CA ARG A 20 11.50 -5.04 -6.06
C ARG A 20 10.56 -5.22 -7.24
N GLU A 21 9.69 -6.23 -7.19
CA GLU A 21 8.72 -6.54 -8.25
C GLU A 21 7.66 -5.44 -8.40
N GLU A 22 7.14 -4.92 -7.28
CA GLU A 22 5.98 -4.02 -7.28
C GLU A 22 6.35 -2.53 -7.35
N THR A 23 7.52 -2.13 -6.86
CA THR A 23 7.89 -0.70 -6.79
C THR A 23 9.25 -0.38 -7.43
N ALA A 24 9.93 -1.33 -8.06
CA ALA A 24 11.30 -1.16 -8.54
C ALA A 24 12.31 -0.83 -7.42
N GLY A 25 12.13 -1.42 -6.23
CA GLY A 25 13.06 -1.34 -5.10
C GLY A 25 12.36 -1.28 -3.74
N PRO A 26 13.10 -1.21 -2.62
CA PRO A 26 12.52 -1.08 -1.29
C PRO A 26 12.02 0.34 -0.97
N MET A 27 12.53 1.34 -1.66
CA MET A 27 12.20 2.74 -1.41
C MET A 27 10.82 3.08 -1.96
N ILE A 28 9.93 3.70 -1.19
CA ILE A 28 8.58 4.06 -1.62
C ILE A 28 8.38 5.55 -1.40
N VAL A 29 7.75 6.25 -2.34
CA VAL A 29 7.36 7.65 -2.16
C VAL A 29 5.85 7.70 -1.98
N SER A 30 5.40 8.30 -0.88
CA SER A 30 3.99 8.58 -0.61
C SER A 30 3.87 10.02 -0.12
N ARG A 31 2.96 10.81 -0.71
CA ARG A 31 2.71 12.20 -0.31
C ARG A 31 3.99 13.05 -0.18
N GLY A 32 4.95 12.85 -1.09
CA GLY A 32 6.23 13.56 -1.11
C GLY A 32 7.26 13.14 -0.05
N HIS A 33 7.02 12.06 0.69
CA HIS A 33 7.96 11.50 1.66
C HIS A 33 8.56 10.19 1.14
N LEU A 34 9.88 10.05 1.29
CA LEU A 34 10.61 8.84 0.93
C LEU A 34 10.68 7.89 2.14
N HIS A 35 10.23 6.66 1.97
CA HIS A 35 10.22 5.60 2.97
C HIS A 35 11.11 4.44 2.54
N ASP A 36 11.84 3.85 3.48
CA ASP A 36 12.42 2.52 3.28
C ASP A 36 11.40 1.46 3.72
N GLY A 37 10.84 0.74 2.75
CA GLY A 37 9.82 -0.27 3.01
C GLY A 37 10.32 -1.46 3.87
N LEU A 38 11.62 -1.70 3.94
CA LEU A 38 12.17 -2.78 4.78
C LEU A 38 12.24 -2.42 6.27
N GLU A 39 12.09 -1.14 6.59
CA GLU A 39 12.15 -0.62 7.95
C GLU A 39 10.76 -0.24 8.50
N LEU A 40 9.70 -0.41 7.69
CA LEU A 40 8.32 -0.18 8.10
C LEU A 40 7.72 -1.40 8.80
N PRO A 41 6.88 -1.21 9.84
CA PRO A 41 6.02 -2.27 10.32
C PRO A 41 5.02 -2.69 9.23
N GLY A 42 4.52 -3.91 9.32
CA GLY A 42 3.65 -4.46 8.29
C GLY A 42 2.83 -5.65 8.73
N LEU A 43 2.00 -6.10 7.80
CA LEU A 43 1.14 -7.27 7.89
C LEU A 43 1.43 -8.19 6.71
N VAL A 44 1.34 -9.50 6.94
CA VAL A 44 1.42 -10.53 5.91
C VAL A 44 0.12 -11.31 5.89
N ALA A 45 -0.49 -11.40 4.71
CA ALA A 45 -1.58 -12.32 4.46
C ALA A 45 -1.04 -13.63 3.92
N SER A 46 -1.57 -14.75 4.43
CA SER A 46 -1.23 -16.11 3.99
C SER A 46 -2.49 -16.87 3.59
N HIS A 47 -2.41 -17.66 2.52
CA HIS A 47 -3.47 -18.53 2.05
C HIS A 47 -2.95 -19.97 1.93
N GLU A 48 -3.56 -20.90 2.69
CA GLU A 48 -3.09 -22.30 2.80
C GLU A 48 -1.62 -22.42 3.24
N GLY A 49 -1.20 -21.55 4.18
CA GLY A 49 0.17 -21.52 4.70
C GLY A 49 1.19 -20.78 3.83
N GLU A 50 0.82 -20.41 2.60
CA GLU A 50 1.68 -19.69 1.67
C GLU A 50 1.42 -18.18 1.71
N ARG A 51 2.49 -17.37 1.65
CA ARG A 51 2.37 -15.91 1.66
C ARG A 51 1.67 -15.40 0.40
N ALA A 52 0.56 -14.70 0.60
CA ALA A 52 -0.33 -14.23 -0.46
C ALA A 52 -0.34 -12.70 -0.65
N GLY A 53 0.19 -11.93 0.30
CA GLY A 53 0.31 -10.48 0.18
C GLY A 53 0.94 -9.81 1.39
N ALA A 54 1.39 -8.57 1.21
CA ALA A 54 1.99 -7.75 2.25
C ALA A 54 1.36 -6.36 2.27
N LEU A 55 1.32 -5.78 3.46
CA LEU A 55 0.95 -4.38 3.70
C LEU A 55 2.00 -3.77 4.62
N LEU A 56 2.52 -2.60 4.27
CA LEU A 56 3.41 -1.82 5.13
C LEU A 56 2.73 -0.53 5.53
N HIS A 57 2.87 -0.14 6.79
CA HIS A 57 2.17 1.01 7.33
C HIS A 57 3.06 1.85 8.24
N ARG A 58 2.57 3.04 8.59
CA ARG A 58 3.10 3.85 9.68
C ARG A 58 1.97 4.56 10.39
N VAL A 59 2.18 4.84 11.66
CA VAL A 59 1.27 5.68 12.45
C VAL A 59 1.92 7.05 12.61
N GLY A 60 1.15 8.10 12.35
CA GLY A 60 1.58 9.49 12.52
C GLY A 60 0.46 10.30 13.16
N GLY A 61 0.66 10.73 14.41
CA GLY A 61 -0.41 11.39 15.16
C GLY A 61 -1.57 10.42 15.39
N ASP A 62 -2.76 10.80 14.91
CA ASP A 62 -3.99 10.01 14.99
C ASP A 62 -4.37 9.35 13.65
N GLU A 63 -3.41 9.11 12.76
CA GLU A 63 -3.66 8.49 11.45
C GLU A 63 -2.74 7.30 11.19
N LEU A 64 -3.30 6.26 10.57
CA LEU A 64 -2.53 5.14 10.01
C LEU A 64 -2.42 5.31 8.49
N GLU A 65 -1.21 5.48 8.00
CA GLU A 65 -0.91 5.49 6.56
C GLU A 65 -0.50 4.08 6.12
N ILE A 66 -1.20 3.52 5.15
CA ILE A 66 -0.74 2.35 4.40
C ILE A 66 0.18 2.86 3.29
N VAL A 67 1.48 2.65 3.48
CA VAL A 67 2.55 3.09 2.56
C VAL A 67 2.69 2.12 1.38
N PHE A 68 2.37 0.84 1.60
CA PHE A 68 2.48 -0.21 0.60
C PHE A 68 1.40 -1.26 0.81
N ILE A 69 0.83 -1.76 -0.27
CA ILE A 69 0.01 -2.96 -0.28
C ILE A 69 0.18 -3.68 -1.61
N ALA A 70 0.44 -4.99 -1.57
CA ALA A 70 0.49 -5.83 -2.75
C ALA A 70 0.05 -7.27 -2.43
N THR A 71 -0.50 -7.94 -3.44
CA THR A 71 -0.88 -9.36 -3.37
C THR A 71 -0.09 -10.16 -4.40
N THR A 72 0.57 -11.22 -3.95
CA THR A 72 1.34 -12.14 -4.80
C THR A 72 0.50 -13.26 -5.39
N VAL A 73 -0.68 -13.53 -4.80
CA VAL A 73 -1.64 -14.54 -5.27
C VAL A 73 -2.97 -13.87 -5.57
N ARG A 74 -3.48 -14.07 -6.79
CA ARG A 74 -4.75 -13.47 -7.24
C ARG A 74 -5.95 -14.25 -6.74
N ALA A 75 -7.07 -13.54 -6.57
CA ALA A 75 -8.40 -14.11 -6.30
C ALA A 75 -8.53 -14.98 -5.02
N VAL A 76 -7.65 -14.80 -4.04
CA VAL A 76 -7.71 -15.49 -2.73
C VAL A 76 -8.16 -14.60 -1.57
N GLY A 77 -8.54 -13.34 -1.84
CA GLY A 77 -9.01 -12.39 -0.83
C GLY A 77 -7.92 -11.72 0.02
N ALA A 78 -6.64 -11.96 -0.25
CA ALA A 78 -5.52 -11.44 0.55
C ALA A 78 -5.53 -9.90 0.71
N GLY A 79 -5.75 -9.15 -0.38
CA GLY A 79 -5.79 -7.69 -0.31
C GLY A 79 -6.91 -7.17 0.58
N ALA A 80 -8.10 -7.77 0.50
CA ALA A 80 -9.25 -7.38 1.31
C ALA A 80 -8.98 -7.64 2.80
N ALA A 81 -8.40 -8.79 3.12
CA ALA A 81 -8.02 -9.13 4.48
C ALA A 81 -6.92 -8.22 5.04
N LEU A 82 -5.95 -7.82 4.21
CA LEU A 82 -4.91 -6.84 4.61
C LEU A 82 -5.52 -5.47 4.93
N LEU A 83 -6.43 -4.96 4.08
CA LEU A 83 -7.11 -3.68 4.35
C LEU A 83 -7.94 -3.73 5.64
N ALA A 84 -8.70 -4.81 5.85
CA ALA A 84 -9.49 -4.99 7.06
C ALA A 84 -8.59 -5.03 8.31
N ALA A 85 -7.49 -5.79 8.27
CA ALA A 85 -6.55 -5.86 9.38
C ALA A 85 -5.85 -4.52 9.65
N ALA A 86 -5.59 -3.70 8.63
CA ALA A 86 -5.04 -2.36 8.81
C ALA A 86 -6.04 -1.40 9.48
N VAL A 87 -7.33 -1.50 9.15
CA VAL A 87 -8.41 -0.74 9.82
C VAL A 87 -8.52 -1.13 11.29
N GLU A 88 -8.49 -2.44 11.60
CA GLU A 88 -8.47 -2.91 12.99
C GLU A 88 -7.23 -2.43 13.76
N LEU A 89 -6.06 -2.45 13.12
CA LEU A 89 -4.82 -1.96 13.70
C LEU A 89 -4.90 -0.47 13.99
N ALA A 90 -5.39 0.32 13.03
CA ALA A 90 -5.60 1.76 13.21
C ALA A 90 -6.53 2.04 14.40
N ALA A 91 -7.61 1.25 14.58
CA ALA A 91 -8.53 1.42 15.70
C ALA A 91 -7.86 1.11 17.05
N ARG A 92 -7.01 0.06 17.11
CA ARG A 92 -6.23 -0.28 18.32
C ARG A 92 -5.23 0.80 18.68
N GLU A 93 -4.61 1.43 17.68
CA GLU A 93 -3.70 2.57 17.83
C GLU A 93 -4.42 3.90 18.10
N ARG A 94 -5.76 3.89 18.23
CA ARG A 94 -6.61 5.06 18.46
C ARG A 94 -6.50 6.12 17.36
N CYS A 95 -6.22 5.69 16.14
CA CYS A 95 -6.30 6.56 14.98
C CYS A 95 -7.76 6.93 14.70
N ARG A 96 -7.99 8.08 14.07
CA ARG A 96 -9.31 8.49 13.54
C ARG A 96 -9.59 7.96 12.14
N ARG A 97 -8.53 7.61 11.40
CA ARG A 97 -8.62 7.05 10.04
C ARG A 97 -7.42 6.17 9.69
N ALA A 98 -7.65 5.25 8.78
CA ALA A 98 -6.61 4.66 7.95
C ALA A 98 -6.65 5.30 6.55
N TRP A 99 -5.50 5.52 5.91
CA TRP A 99 -5.45 6.14 4.58
C TRP A 99 -4.31 5.61 3.73
N LEU A 100 -4.40 5.84 2.42
CA LEU A 100 -3.39 5.46 1.45
C LEU A 100 -3.43 6.39 0.24
N VAL A 101 -2.39 6.34 -0.58
CA VAL A 101 -2.42 6.88 -1.94
C VAL A 101 -2.22 5.77 -2.97
N THR A 102 -2.77 5.99 -4.15
CA THR A 102 -2.43 5.23 -5.35
C THR A 102 -2.24 6.17 -6.52
N THR A 103 -1.48 5.74 -7.51
CA THR A 103 -1.25 6.52 -8.72
C THR A 103 -2.45 6.45 -9.67
N ASN A 104 -2.61 7.50 -10.48
CA ASN A 104 -3.76 7.65 -11.40
C ASN A 104 -3.88 6.59 -12.49
N ASP A 105 -2.80 5.90 -12.83
CA ASP A 105 -2.80 4.79 -13.78
C ASP A 105 -3.37 3.50 -13.17
N ASN A 106 -3.36 3.36 -11.84
CA ASN A 106 -3.75 2.12 -11.18
C ASN A 106 -5.28 2.02 -10.99
N ILE A 107 -6.00 1.95 -12.11
CA ILE A 107 -7.47 1.85 -12.16
C ILE A 107 -7.98 0.64 -11.36
N ASN A 108 -7.23 -0.47 -11.40
CA ASN A 108 -7.56 -1.67 -10.63
C ASN A 108 -7.55 -1.41 -9.12
N ALA A 109 -6.53 -0.74 -8.60
CA ALA A 109 -6.46 -0.37 -7.18
C ALA A 109 -7.55 0.65 -6.81
N ILE A 110 -7.77 1.67 -7.65
CA ILE A 110 -8.83 2.67 -7.46
C ILE A 110 -10.21 2.01 -7.29
N GLY A 111 -10.56 1.09 -8.18
CA GLY A 111 -11.81 0.33 -8.08
C GLY A 111 -11.82 -0.66 -6.90
N PHE A 112 -10.65 -1.22 -6.57
CA PHE A 112 -10.50 -2.14 -5.44
C PHE A 112 -10.76 -1.44 -4.10
N TYR A 113 -10.15 -0.28 -3.83
CA TYR A 113 -10.33 0.45 -2.58
C TYR A 113 -11.78 0.87 -2.36
N GLN A 114 -12.43 1.43 -3.38
CA GLN A 114 -13.84 1.83 -3.31
C GLN A 114 -14.77 0.65 -3.00
N ARG A 115 -14.55 -0.52 -3.63
CA ARG A 115 -15.35 -1.72 -3.34
C ARG A 115 -15.17 -2.25 -1.91
N HIS A 116 -14.11 -1.84 -1.21
CA HIS A 116 -13.81 -2.24 0.16
C HIS A 116 -14.06 -1.11 1.17
N GLY A 117 -14.87 -0.11 0.82
CA GLY A 117 -15.32 0.92 1.75
C GLY A 117 -14.33 2.07 1.98
N TRP A 118 -13.35 2.24 1.10
CA TRP A 118 -12.43 3.36 1.16
C TRP A 118 -12.89 4.49 0.24
N ASP A 119 -13.08 5.68 0.80
CA ASP A 119 -13.56 6.86 0.09
C ASP A 119 -12.42 7.65 -0.55
N LEU A 120 -12.62 8.12 -1.79
CA LEU A 120 -11.68 9.01 -2.46
C LEU A 120 -11.84 10.44 -1.92
N VAL A 121 -10.81 10.96 -1.26
CA VAL A 121 -10.90 12.23 -0.52
C VAL A 121 -10.01 13.34 -1.05
N ALA A 122 -8.96 13.01 -1.81
CA ALA A 122 -8.12 14.03 -2.42
C ALA A 122 -7.50 13.59 -3.75
N PHE A 123 -7.29 14.58 -4.62
CA PHE A 123 -6.52 14.45 -5.85
C PHE A 123 -5.29 15.35 -5.76
N HIS A 124 -4.10 14.74 -5.85
CA HIS A 124 -2.83 15.44 -5.75
C HIS A 124 -2.21 15.55 -7.13
N ARG A 125 -2.55 16.65 -7.81
CA ARG A 125 -2.09 16.92 -9.16
C ARG A 125 -0.56 16.98 -9.22
N ASP A 126 -0.02 16.32 -10.23
CA ASP A 126 1.41 16.23 -10.52
C ASP A 126 2.32 15.73 -9.38
N ALA A 127 1.74 15.16 -8.31
CA ALA A 127 2.49 14.68 -7.15
C ALA A 127 3.56 13.63 -7.53
N VAL A 128 3.25 12.70 -8.44
CA VAL A 128 4.22 11.68 -8.87
C VAL A 128 5.37 12.28 -9.69
N THR A 129 5.12 13.40 -10.39
CA THR A 129 6.17 14.15 -11.08
C THR A 129 7.20 14.68 -10.09
N GLU A 130 6.75 15.17 -8.94
CA GLU A 130 7.63 15.58 -7.85
C GLU A 130 8.26 14.38 -7.14
N SER A 131 7.52 13.30 -6.92
CA SER A 131 8.03 12.05 -6.34
C SER A 131 9.21 11.47 -7.14
N ARG A 132 9.23 11.64 -8.47
CA ARG A 132 10.38 11.23 -9.31
C ARG A 132 11.68 11.97 -8.99
N ARG A 133 11.63 13.16 -8.41
CA ARG A 133 12.85 13.86 -7.96
C ARG A 133 13.49 13.15 -6.77
N LEU A 134 12.68 12.51 -5.93
CA LEU A 134 13.13 11.69 -4.79
C LEU A 134 13.49 10.26 -5.22
N LYS A 135 12.71 9.68 -6.13
CA LYS A 135 12.92 8.33 -6.66
C LYS A 135 12.83 8.35 -8.20
N PRO A 136 13.93 8.63 -8.91
CA PRO A 136 13.96 8.70 -10.37
C PRO A 136 13.56 7.40 -11.08
N ALA A 137 13.61 6.27 -10.38
CA ALA A 137 13.19 4.97 -10.89
C ALA A 137 11.66 4.82 -11.08
N ILE A 138 10.83 5.76 -10.62
CA ILE A 138 9.38 5.72 -10.85
C ILE A 138 9.11 5.89 -12.36
N PRO A 139 8.49 4.90 -13.04
CA PRO A 139 8.32 4.92 -14.49
C PRO A 139 7.39 6.06 -14.94
N ALA A 140 7.65 6.65 -16.11
CA ALA A 140 6.83 7.73 -16.68
C ALA A 140 5.41 7.26 -17.07
N THR A 141 5.30 6.00 -17.47
CA THR A 141 4.07 5.35 -17.93
C THR A 141 3.86 4.09 -17.09
N GLY A 142 2.63 3.89 -16.62
CA GLY A 142 2.25 2.80 -15.74
C GLY A 142 1.29 1.83 -16.43
N ASN A 143 0.30 1.36 -15.68
CA ASN A 143 -0.69 0.41 -16.16
C ASN A 143 -1.47 0.95 -17.36
N ASP A 144 -1.81 0.05 -18.29
CA ASP A 144 -2.63 0.35 -19.47
C ASP A 144 -2.09 1.49 -20.35
N GLY A 145 -0.79 1.77 -20.29
CA GLY A 145 -0.14 2.85 -21.05
C GLY A 145 -0.47 4.25 -20.52
N ILE A 146 -1.02 4.37 -19.30
CA ILE A 146 -1.43 5.64 -18.71
C ILE A 146 -0.20 6.36 -18.13
N PRO A 147 0.00 7.66 -18.42
CA PRO A 147 1.05 8.45 -17.78
C PRO A 147 0.86 8.51 -16.26
N VAL A 148 1.90 8.16 -15.50
CA VAL A 148 1.88 8.22 -14.04
C VAL A 148 2.25 9.63 -13.62
N ARG A 149 1.29 10.41 -13.14
CA ARG A 149 1.52 11.84 -12.83
C ARG A 149 0.94 12.26 -11.49
N HIS A 150 -0.15 11.64 -11.08
CA HIS A 150 -0.98 12.12 -9.99
C HIS A 150 -1.15 11.03 -8.95
N GLU A 151 -1.36 11.46 -7.71
CA GLU A 151 -1.79 10.58 -6.63
C GLU A 151 -3.27 10.84 -6.34
N LEU A 152 -3.98 9.76 -6.02
CA LEU A 152 -5.33 9.78 -5.48
C LEU A 152 -5.26 9.26 -4.06
N GLU A 153 -5.83 10.00 -3.12
CA GLU A 153 -5.85 9.65 -1.70
C GLU A 153 -7.19 9.05 -1.32
N PHE A 154 -7.12 7.92 -0.63
CA PHE A 154 -8.27 7.21 -0.10
C PHE A 154 -8.20 7.14 1.42
N GLU A 155 -9.37 7.15 2.07
CA GLU A 155 -9.46 6.98 3.52
C GLU A 155 -10.55 5.97 3.92
N HIS A 156 -10.37 5.41 5.11
CA HIS A 156 -11.39 4.69 5.85
C HIS A 156 -11.45 5.27 7.27
N LEU A 157 -12.58 5.84 7.65
CA LEU A 157 -12.81 6.39 8.99
C LEU A 157 -13.05 5.26 10.02
N LEU A 158 -12.70 5.51 11.29
CA LEU A 158 -12.80 4.55 12.39
C LEU A 158 -13.92 4.87 13.39
#